data_AF-A0A7Y4CQ15-F1
#
_entry.id   AF-A0A7Y4CQ15-F1
#
_cell.length_a   1.000
_cell.length_b   1.000
_cell.length_c   1.000
_cell.angle_alpha   90.00
_cell.angle_beta   90.00
_cell.angle_gamma   90.00
#
_symmetry.space_group_name_H-M   'P 1'
#
loop_
_entity.id
_entity.type
_entity.pdbx_description
1 polymer ?
#
loop_
_entity_poly.entity_id
_entity_poly.type
_entity_poly.pdbx_seq_one_letter_code
_entity_poly.pdbx_strand_id
1 'polypeptide(L)'
;MKNGLVCTLAVMLIVGCKESNEPNETAVEQPSAISHIEKTPELVAELKAQETIDDQLRLLYERFEPMLDRSDSLTGTDVNKDGIRDDIEAFIDALEVTEPARKALKQNARYSQENLYHDFSKKTKTNIDKAMAMGNRYNKVIACKKFVGIPVRDRTNTGKTIRALTYNTKARTMAYLAYNHLQDGSVSSSLKAEAMYCE
;
A
#
# COMPACT_ATOMS: atom_id res chain seq x y z
N MET A 1 21.20 39.56 -61.18
CA MET A 1 21.18 38.14 -61.61
C MET A 1 22.15 37.37 -60.71
N LYS A 2 21.64 36.74 -59.66
CA LYS A 2 22.41 35.96 -58.68
C LYS A 2 21.73 34.61 -58.56
N ASN A 3 22.38 33.56 -59.05
CA ASN A 3 21.89 32.18 -59.00
C ASN A 3 22.11 31.62 -57.60
N GLY A 4 21.03 31.11 -57.02
CA GLY A 4 20.96 30.54 -55.68
C GLY A 4 21.66 29.18 -55.59
N LEU A 5 22.43 29.03 -54.52
CA LEU A 5 23.04 27.80 -54.05
C LEU A 5 21.92 26.89 -53.49
N VAL A 6 21.72 25.73 -54.11
CA VAL A 6 20.70 24.74 -53.73
C VAL A 6 21.22 23.88 -52.59
N CYS A 7 20.47 23.86 -51.48
CA CYS A 7 20.62 22.93 -50.36
C CYS A 7 20.26 21.50 -50.78
N THR A 8 21.17 20.56 -50.61
CA THR A 8 20.88 19.12 -50.74
C THR A 8 20.35 18.59 -49.40
N LEU A 9 19.02 18.46 -49.27
CA LEU A 9 18.39 17.69 -48.19
C LEU A 9 18.50 16.19 -48.53
N ALA A 10 19.19 15.41 -47.69
CA ALA A 10 19.16 13.95 -47.75
C ALA A 10 17.91 13.44 -47.01
N VAL A 11 16.93 12.92 -47.75
CA VAL A 11 15.75 12.23 -47.21
C VAL A 11 16.13 10.77 -46.99
N MET A 12 16.26 10.34 -45.72
CA MET A 12 16.35 8.92 -45.39
C MET A 12 14.95 8.30 -45.47
N LEU A 13 14.72 7.47 -46.49
CA LEU A 13 13.56 6.59 -46.58
C LEU A 13 13.78 5.39 -45.65
N ILE A 14 13.07 5.37 -44.52
CA ILE A 14 12.97 4.16 -43.70
C ILE A 14 11.93 3.26 -44.37
N VAL A 15 12.42 2.22 -45.03
CA VAL A 15 11.59 1.16 -45.63
C VAL A 15 10.91 0.39 -44.50
N GLY A 16 9.58 0.31 -44.58
CA GLY A 16 8.75 -0.40 -43.61
C GLY A 16 9.01 -1.91 -43.64
N CYS A 17 9.35 -2.45 -42.47
CA CYS A 17 9.26 -3.89 -42.21
C CYS A 17 7.79 -4.25 -41.98
N LYS A 18 7.28 -5.21 -42.75
CA LYS A 18 6.01 -5.91 -42.48
C LYS A 18 6.10 -6.58 -41.11
N GLU A 19 5.25 -6.18 -40.17
CA GLU A 19 5.01 -6.92 -38.93
C GLU A 19 4.36 -8.27 -39.25
N SER A 20 5.12 -9.35 -39.07
CA SER A 20 4.57 -10.67 -38.83
C SER A 20 4.13 -10.74 -37.37
N ASN A 21 2.84 -11.02 -37.15
CA ASN A 21 2.25 -11.26 -35.84
C ASN A 21 2.87 -12.51 -35.19
N GLU A 22 3.82 -12.31 -34.28
CA GLU A 22 4.12 -13.24 -33.20
C GLU A 22 4.24 -12.43 -31.90
N PRO A 23 3.50 -12.77 -30.82
CA PRO A 23 3.64 -12.09 -29.56
C PRO A 23 4.93 -12.56 -28.89
N ASN A 24 6.01 -11.81 -29.08
CA ASN A 24 7.14 -11.85 -28.15
C ASN A 24 6.72 -11.12 -26.86
N GLU A 25 5.96 -11.81 -26.01
CA GLU A 25 5.92 -11.49 -24.59
C GLU A 25 7.29 -11.84 -24.00
N THR A 26 8.26 -10.95 -24.16
CA THR A 26 9.29 -10.82 -23.12
C THR A 26 8.57 -10.24 -21.91
N ALA A 27 7.95 -11.13 -21.12
CA ALA A 27 7.52 -10.82 -19.79
C ALA A 27 8.74 -10.27 -19.05
N VAL A 28 8.75 -8.95 -18.84
CA VAL A 28 9.65 -8.36 -17.85
C VAL A 28 9.28 -9.04 -16.55
N GLU A 29 10.12 -9.97 -16.11
CA GLU A 29 9.95 -10.69 -14.85
C GLU A 29 9.84 -9.60 -13.77
N GLN A 30 8.61 -9.36 -13.29
CA GLN A 30 8.40 -8.39 -12.23
C GLN A 30 9.25 -8.88 -11.04
N PRO A 31 10.06 -8.01 -10.42
CA PRO A 31 10.77 -8.36 -9.20
C PRO A 31 9.76 -8.97 -8.22
N SER A 32 10.07 -10.16 -7.70
CA SER A 32 9.23 -10.79 -6.69
C SER A 32 9.03 -9.80 -5.54
N ALA A 33 7.77 -9.57 -5.15
CA ALA A 33 7.46 -8.70 -4.03
C ALA A 33 8.24 -9.17 -2.79
N ILE A 34 8.78 -8.21 -2.03
CA ILE A 34 9.51 -8.50 -0.80
C ILE A 34 8.57 -9.19 0.19
N SER A 35 9.03 -10.26 0.85
CA SER A 35 8.30 -10.94 1.93
C SER A 35 9.07 -10.95 3.24
N HIS A 36 10.32 -10.49 3.22
CA HIS A 36 11.17 -10.36 4.39
C HIS A 36 12.22 -9.27 4.18
N ILE A 37 12.44 -8.45 5.21
CA ILE A 37 13.52 -7.46 5.26
C ILE A 37 14.55 -7.94 6.29
N GLU A 38 15.76 -8.22 5.82
CA GLU A 38 16.86 -8.59 6.70
C GLU A 38 17.28 -7.39 7.56
N LYS A 39 17.21 -7.56 8.88
CA LYS A 39 17.56 -6.53 9.86
C LYS A 39 19.06 -6.52 10.17
N THR A 40 19.84 -6.04 9.20
CA THR A 40 21.28 -5.77 9.40
C THR A 40 21.50 -4.85 10.59
N PRO A 41 22.64 -4.96 11.32
CA PRO A 41 22.96 -4.06 12.43
C PRO A 41 22.88 -2.58 12.05
N GLU A 42 23.29 -2.24 10.82
CA GLU A 42 23.23 -0.90 10.26
C GLU A 42 21.79 -0.43 10.10
N LEU A 43 20.91 -1.24 9.48
CA LEU A 43 19.49 -0.90 9.33
C LEU A 43 18.81 -0.75 10.70
N VAL A 44 19.10 -1.63 11.65
CA VAL A 44 18.56 -1.54 13.02
C VAL A 44 18.98 -0.24 13.70
N ALA A 45 20.25 0.16 13.54
CA ALA A 45 20.74 1.42 14.09
C ALA A 45 20.05 2.64 13.45
N GLU A 46 19.87 2.64 12.13
CA GLU A 46 19.17 3.70 11.40
C GLU A 46 17.69 3.80 11.78
N LEU A 47 17.00 2.67 11.94
CA LEU A 47 15.59 2.63 12.38
C LEU A 47 15.46 3.17 13.81
N LYS A 48 16.34 2.76 14.73
CA LYS A 48 16.34 3.26 16.12
C LYS A 48 16.70 4.75 16.22
N ALA A 49 17.39 5.31 15.23
CA ALA A 49 17.71 6.73 15.18
C ALA A 49 16.52 7.60 14.73
N GLN A 50 15.45 7.01 14.19
CA GLN A 50 14.25 7.76 13.78
C GLN A 50 13.45 8.23 14.99
N GLU A 51 12.92 9.46 14.92
CA GLU A 51 12.12 10.07 15.99
C GLU A 51 10.78 9.35 16.19
N THR A 52 10.17 8.87 15.09
CA THR A 52 8.81 8.32 15.09
C THR A 52 8.75 6.95 14.41
N ILE A 53 7.71 6.17 14.72
CA ILE A 53 7.43 4.90 14.05
C ILE A 53 7.16 5.15 12.56
N ASP A 54 6.47 6.24 12.24
CA ASP A 54 6.20 6.62 10.85
C ASP A 54 7.48 6.97 10.08
N ASP A 55 8.47 7.62 10.72
CA ASP A 55 9.78 7.86 10.10
C ASP A 55 10.54 6.57 9.84
N GLN A 56 10.42 5.56 10.71
CA GLN A 56 10.93 4.21 10.42
C GLN A 56 10.27 3.60 9.17
N LEU A 57 8.94 3.68 9.05
CA LEU A 57 8.23 3.21 7.85
C LEU A 57 8.67 3.96 6.59
N ARG A 58 8.88 5.26 6.68
CA ARG A 58 9.34 6.09 5.55
C ARG A 58 10.76 5.71 5.12
N LEU A 59 11.66 5.47 6.07
CA LEU A 59 13.01 4.98 5.78
C LEU A 59 12.97 3.63 5.04
N LEU A 60 12.13 2.69 5.51
CA LEU A 60 11.95 1.41 4.84
C LEU A 60 11.36 1.59 3.44
N TYR A 61 10.38 2.48 3.27
CA TYR A 61 9.81 2.80 1.97
C TYR A 61 10.87 3.33 1.01
N GLU A 62 11.63 4.35 1.39
CA GLU A 62 12.68 4.93 0.53
C GLU A 62 13.72 3.89 0.08
N ARG A 63 13.97 2.86 0.89
CA ARG A 63 14.94 1.80 0.60
C ARG A 63 14.37 0.64 -0.22
N PHE A 64 13.13 0.24 0.03
CA PHE A 64 12.54 -1.00 -0.51
C PHE A 64 11.34 -0.75 -1.44
N GLU A 65 11.04 0.50 -1.80
CA GLU A 65 9.93 0.86 -2.71
C GLU A 65 9.88 0.02 -4.00
N PRO A 66 11.02 -0.25 -4.70
CA PRO A 66 10.99 -1.04 -5.93
C PRO A 66 10.57 -2.50 -5.74
N MET A 67 10.56 -2.99 -4.50
CA MET A 67 10.24 -4.37 -4.15
C MET A 67 8.81 -4.52 -3.60
N LEU A 68 8.01 -3.45 -3.57
CA LEU A 68 6.59 -3.53 -3.18
C LEU A 68 5.80 -4.29 -4.25
N ASP A 69 4.79 -5.06 -3.83
CA ASP A 69 3.84 -5.69 -4.74
C ASP A 69 3.08 -4.59 -5.49
N ARG A 70 3.31 -4.50 -6.80
CA ARG A 70 2.57 -3.61 -7.73
C ARG A 70 1.84 -4.40 -8.81
N SER A 71 1.55 -5.67 -8.55
CA SER A 71 0.82 -6.55 -9.46
C SER A 71 -0.63 -6.08 -9.65
N ASP A 72 -1.29 -6.62 -10.67
CA ASP A 72 -2.71 -6.34 -10.95
C ASP A 72 -3.67 -7.01 -9.94
N SER A 73 -3.16 -7.89 -9.07
CA SER A 73 -3.96 -8.49 -8.00
C SER A 73 -4.37 -7.43 -6.98
N LEU A 74 -5.68 -7.29 -6.73
CA LEU A 74 -6.18 -6.35 -5.72
C LEU A 74 -5.65 -6.72 -4.32
N THR A 75 -5.71 -7.99 -3.96
CA THR A 75 -5.29 -8.48 -2.63
C THR A 75 -3.79 -8.72 -2.55
N GLY A 76 -3.13 -8.96 -3.69
CA GLY A 76 -1.71 -9.32 -3.74
C GLY A 76 -1.42 -10.67 -3.10
N THR A 77 -0.14 -10.89 -2.76
CA THR A 77 0.35 -12.12 -2.13
C THR A 77 0.21 -12.08 -0.61
N ASP A 78 -0.49 -13.05 -0.05
CA ASP A 78 -0.64 -13.31 1.40
C ASP A 78 -0.52 -14.82 1.60
N VAL A 79 0.71 -15.32 1.82
CA VAL A 79 0.99 -16.76 1.87
C VAL A 79 0.47 -17.38 3.16
N ASN A 80 0.59 -16.67 4.28
CA ASN A 80 0.22 -17.17 5.60
C ASN A 80 -1.29 -17.02 5.89
N LYS A 81 -2.03 -16.32 5.02
CA LYS A 81 -3.48 -16.08 5.08
C LYS A 81 -3.90 -15.34 6.34
N ASP A 82 -3.04 -14.47 6.85
CA ASP A 82 -3.34 -13.66 8.02
C ASP A 82 -4.11 -12.38 7.67
N GLY A 83 -4.35 -12.12 6.38
CA GLY A 83 -5.07 -10.96 5.87
C GLY A 83 -4.17 -9.74 5.64
N ILE A 84 -2.84 -9.90 5.70
CA ILE A 84 -1.86 -8.86 5.39
C ILE A 84 -1.01 -9.33 4.21
N ARG A 85 -0.91 -8.50 3.17
CA ARG A 85 0.00 -8.73 2.05
C ARG A 85 1.45 -8.80 2.55
N ASP A 86 2.20 -9.79 2.09
CA ASP A 86 3.51 -10.16 2.65
C ASP A 86 4.54 -9.00 2.61
N ASP A 87 4.47 -8.12 1.60
CA ASP A 87 5.33 -6.94 1.47
C ASP A 87 5.04 -5.88 2.55
N ILE A 88 3.78 -5.68 2.90
CA ILE A 88 3.37 -4.78 3.98
C ILE A 88 3.71 -5.40 5.34
N GLU A 89 3.52 -6.72 5.49
CA GLU A 89 3.91 -7.43 6.71
C GLU A 89 5.43 -7.32 6.93
N ALA A 90 6.25 -7.51 5.90
CA ALA A 90 7.70 -7.36 5.96
C ALA A 90 8.13 -5.97 6.46
N PHE A 91 7.47 -4.91 5.99
CA PHE A 91 7.72 -3.55 6.46
C PHE A 91 7.38 -3.38 7.94
N ILE A 92 6.24 -3.91 8.40
CA ILE A 92 5.82 -3.81 9.80
C ILE A 92 6.73 -4.65 10.71
N ASP A 93 7.21 -5.80 10.24
CA ASP A 93 8.11 -6.69 10.98
C ASP A 93 9.54 -6.14 11.08
N ALA A 94 9.94 -5.33 10.11
CA ALA A 94 11.23 -4.64 10.15
C ALA A 94 11.31 -3.54 11.22
N LEU A 95 10.18 -2.97 11.66
CA LEU A 95 10.15 -1.86 12.61
C LEU A 95 10.81 -2.22 13.96
N GLU A 96 11.54 -1.26 14.52
CA GLU A 96 12.12 -1.33 15.86
C GLU A 96 11.14 -0.71 16.86
N VAL A 97 10.09 -1.46 17.17
CA VAL A 97 8.99 -1.11 18.09
C VAL A 97 8.69 -2.27 19.06
N THR A 98 7.91 -2.02 20.10
CA THR A 98 7.45 -3.07 21.02
C THR A 98 6.49 -4.04 20.32
N GLU A 99 6.44 -5.29 20.77
CA GLU A 99 5.51 -6.28 20.20
C GLU A 99 4.02 -5.87 20.27
N PRO A 100 3.51 -5.26 21.36
CA PRO A 100 2.14 -4.73 21.37
C PRO A 100 1.91 -3.64 20.31
N ALA A 101 2.88 -2.76 20.07
CA ALA A 101 2.79 -1.75 19.03
C ALA A 101 2.80 -2.39 17.63
N ARG A 102 3.69 -3.36 17.39
CA ARG A 102 3.75 -4.13 16.14
C ARG A 102 2.41 -4.81 15.83
N LYS A 103 1.81 -5.50 16.81
CA LYS A 103 0.48 -6.12 16.66
C LYS A 103 -0.61 -5.11 16.32
N ALA A 104 -0.62 -3.94 16.96
CA ALA A 104 -1.57 -2.88 16.64
C ALA A 104 -1.39 -2.31 15.22
N LEU A 105 -0.15 -2.28 14.70
CA LEU A 105 0.14 -1.90 13.32
C LEU A 105 -0.31 -2.99 12.33
N LYS A 106 -0.07 -4.27 12.63
CA LYS A 106 -0.59 -5.40 11.85
C LYS A 106 -2.12 -5.40 11.79
N GLN A 107 -2.79 -5.18 12.93
CA GLN A 107 -4.25 -4.99 12.98
C GLN A 107 -4.72 -3.85 12.06
N ASN A 108 -3.98 -2.72 12.00
CA ASN A 108 -4.29 -1.62 11.09
C ASN A 108 -4.12 -2.01 9.62
N ALA A 109 -3.06 -2.76 9.30
CA ALA A 109 -2.80 -3.23 7.94
C ALA A 109 -3.87 -4.21 7.46
N ARG A 110 -4.25 -5.17 8.30
CA ARG A 110 -5.33 -6.12 8.01
C ARG A 110 -6.66 -5.41 7.76
N TYR A 111 -7.05 -4.48 8.64
CA TYR A 111 -8.24 -3.66 8.43
C TYR A 111 -8.17 -2.88 7.10
N SER A 112 -7.03 -2.28 6.79
CA SER A 112 -6.86 -1.48 5.56
C SER A 112 -6.96 -2.33 4.30
N GLN A 113 -6.73 -3.64 4.38
CA GLN A 113 -6.76 -4.56 3.24
C GLN A 113 -8.10 -5.28 3.10
N GLU A 114 -8.90 -5.35 4.17
CA GLU A 114 -10.19 -6.06 4.19
C GLU A 114 -11.11 -5.65 3.03
N ASN A 115 -11.12 -4.36 2.64
CA ASN A 115 -12.02 -3.87 1.61
C ASN A 115 -11.69 -4.42 0.21
N LEU A 116 -10.44 -4.84 -0.03
CA LEU A 116 -9.98 -5.34 -1.32
C LEU A 116 -10.51 -6.75 -1.63
N TYR A 117 -11.06 -7.44 -0.64
CA TYR A 117 -11.73 -8.74 -0.78
C TYR A 117 -13.21 -8.63 -1.19
N HIS A 118 -13.70 -7.43 -1.45
CA HIS A 118 -15.12 -7.16 -1.70
C HIS A 118 -15.32 -6.18 -2.86
N ASP A 119 -16.39 -6.39 -3.63
CA ASP A 119 -16.78 -5.46 -4.68
C ASP A 119 -17.76 -4.40 -4.16
N PHE A 120 -17.24 -3.18 -4.03
CA PHE A 120 -18.01 -1.99 -3.62
C PHE A 120 -18.42 -1.09 -4.80
N SER A 121 -18.25 -1.55 -6.06
CA SER A 121 -18.57 -0.75 -7.26
C SER A 121 -20.03 -0.33 -7.35
N LYS A 122 -20.95 -1.06 -6.70
CA LYS A 122 -22.39 -0.76 -6.70
C LYS A 122 -22.85 -0.25 -5.35
N LYS A 123 -23.64 0.83 -5.37
CA LYS A 123 -24.31 1.40 -4.19
C LYS A 123 -25.60 0.64 -3.86
N THR A 124 -25.44 -0.55 -3.28
CA THR A 124 -26.56 -1.35 -2.74
C THR A 124 -26.64 -1.20 -1.23
N LYS A 125 -27.81 -1.47 -0.64
CA LYS A 125 -27.99 -1.49 0.82
C LYS A 125 -27.00 -2.44 1.50
N THR A 126 -26.81 -3.64 0.93
CA THR A 126 -25.84 -4.64 1.42
C THR A 126 -24.41 -4.11 1.41
N ASN A 127 -24.00 -3.43 0.35
CA ASN A 127 -22.65 -2.85 0.26
C ASN A 127 -22.45 -1.70 1.24
N ILE A 128 -23.45 -0.84 1.42
CA ILE A 128 -23.42 0.23 2.42
C ILE A 128 -23.31 -0.36 3.83
N ASP A 129 -24.15 -1.33 4.18
CA ASP A 129 -24.14 -1.96 5.51
C ASP A 129 -22.79 -2.63 5.80
N LYS A 130 -22.24 -3.34 4.81
CA LYS A 130 -20.91 -3.96 4.94
C LYS A 130 -19.82 -2.90 5.12
N ALA A 131 -19.82 -1.84 4.31
CA ALA A 131 -18.83 -0.77 4.41
C ALA A 131 -18.90 -0.07 5.78
N MET A 132 -20.10 0.22 6.27
CA MET A 132 -20.32 0.79 7.61
C MET A 132 -19.85 -0.13 8.73
N ALA A 133 -20.12 -1.44 8.62
CA ALA A 133 -19.64 -2.42 9.59
C ALA A 133 -18.11 -2.50 9.63
N MET A 134 -17.45 -2.37 8.48
CA MET A 134 -15.99 -2.26 8.39
C MET A 134 -15.50 -0.96 9.04
N GLY A 135 -16.08 0.19 8.72
CA GLY A 135 -15.74 1.47 9.34
C GLY A 135 -15.81 1.41 10.88
N ASN A 136 -16.83 0.73 11.43
CA ASN A 136 -16.94 0.50 12.87
C ASN A 136 -15.81 -0.35 13.45
N ARG A 137 -15.28 -1.33 12.70
CA ARG A 137 -14.09 -2.11 13.11
C ARG A 137 -12.84 -1.23 13.16
N TYR A 138 -12.72 -0.20 12.33
CA TYR A 138 -11.57 0.73 12.38
C TYR A 138 -11.44 1.44 13.72
N ASN A 139 -12.56 1.73 14.39
CA ASN A 139 -12.53 2.34 15.72
C ASN A 139 -11.81 1.46 16.75
N LYS A 140 -11.85 0.14 16.60
CA LYS A 140 -11.11 -0.81 17.44
C LYS A 140 -9.61 -0.66 17.21
N VAL A 141 -9.18 -0.51 15.96
CA VAL A 141 -7.76 -0.25 15.60
C VAL A 141 -7.27 1.03 16.27
N ILE A 142 -8.05 2.12 16.18
CA ILE A 142 -7.71 3.42 16.80
C ILE A 142 -7.58 3.28 18.32
N ALA A 143 -8.52 2.58 18.95
CA ALA A 143 -8.52 2.31 20.39
C ALA A 143 -7.32 1.44 20.81
N CYS A 144 -7.02 0.38 20.06
CA CYS A 144 -5.87 -0.49 20.34
C CYS A 144 -4.56 0.28 20.25
N LYS A 145 -4.31 1.03 19.16
CA LYS A 145 -3.11 1.88 19.01
C LYS A 145 -2.95 2.83 20.20
N LYS A 146 -4.05 3.43 20.68
CA LYS A 146 -4.04 4.29 21.87
C LYS A 146 -3.75 3.49 23.16
N PHE A 147 -4.31 2.30 23.31
CA PHE A 147 -4.14 1.43 24.47
C PHE A 147 -2.68 0.96 24.63
N VAL A 148 -2.04 0.55 23.53
CA VAL A 148 -0.64 0.09 23.54
C VAL A 148 0.38 1.24 23.60
N GLY A 149 -0.08 2.48 23.74
CA GLY A 149 0.77 3.64 23.97
C GLY A 149 1.39 4.27 22.72
N ILE A 150 0.91 3.98 21.51
CA ILE A 150 1.40 4.65 20.30
C ILE A 150 1.02 6.14 20.36
N PRO A 151 1.99 7.08 20.25
CA PRO A 151 1.72 8.51 20.26
C PRO A 151 0.70 8.94 19.21
N VAL A 152 -0.04 10.02 19.46
CA VAL A 152 -1.11 10.50 18.55
C VAL A 152 -0.58 10.78 17.13
N ARG A 153 0.63 11.34 17.03
CA ARG A 153 1.31 11.61 15.76
C ARG A 153 1.52 10.31 14.98
N ASP A 154 2.13 9.30 15.61
CA ASP A 154 2.34 7.99 15.01
C ASP A 154 1.05 7.25 14.70
N ARG A 155 0.05 7.29 15.60
CA ARG A 155 -1.24 6.64 15.37
C ARG A 155 -1.89 7.11 14.06
N THR A 156 -1.79 8.41 13.79
CA THR A 156 -2.36 9.05 12.60
C THR A 156 -1.50 8.80 11.37
N ASN A 157 -0.19 9.04 11.48
CA ASN A 157 0.71 8.99 10.33
C ASN A 157 0.97 7.55 9.87
N THR A 158 1.24 6.60 10.77
CA THR A 158 1.35 5.17 10.41
C THR A 158 0.08 4.66 9.73
N GLY A 159 -1.10 5.16 10.12
CA GLY A 159 -2.36 4.85 9.46
C GLY A 159 -2.45 5.36 8.03
N LYS A 160 -1.88 6.54 7.74
CA LYS A 160 -1.76 7.09 6.37
C LYS A 160 -0.73 6.31 5.55
N THR A 161 0.43 6.01 6.13
CA THR A 161 1.51 5.29 5.46
C THR A 161 1.10 3.87 5.11
N ILE A 162 0.52 3.12 6.05
CA ILE A 162 -0.02 1.77 5.78
C ILE A 162 -1.09 1.82 4.68
N ARG A 163 -1.95 2.86 4.67
CA ARG A 163 -2.95 3.05 3.60
C ARG A 163 -2.29 3.28 2.23
N ALA A 164 -1.23 4.08 2.18
CA ALA A 164 -0.49 4.36 0.96
C ALA A 164 0.22 3.10 0.43
N LEU A 165 0.84 2.31 1.32
CA LEU A 165 1.43 1.01 0.97
C LEU A 165 0.37 0.03 0.44
N THR A 166 -0.81 0.03 1.06
CA THR A 166 -1.93 -0.84 0.69
C THR A 166 -2.46 -0.51 -0.71
N TYR A 167 -2.78 0.76 -0.97
CA TYR A 167 -3.41 1.20 -2.22
C TYR A 167 -2.42 1.78 -3.23
N ASN A 168 -1.25 1.17 -3.34
CA ASN A 168 -0.11 1.62 -4.15
C ASN A 168 -0.28 1.43 -5.67
N THR A 169 -1.39 0.85 -6.15
CA THR A 169 -1.73 0.74 -7.58
C THR A 169 -3.03 1.47 -7.89
N LYS A 170 -3.24 1.81 -9.17
CA LYS A 170 -4.48 2.45 -9.63
C LYS A 170 -5.70 1.61 -9.30
N ALA A 171 -5.66 0.29 -9.56
CA ALA A 171 -6.78 -0.61 -9.30
C ALA A 171 -7.13 -0.66 -7.81
N ARG A 172 -6.13 -0.80 -6.93
CA ARG A 172 -6.33 -0.80 -5.47
C ARG A 172 -6.86 0.54 -4.95
N THR A 173 -6.37 1.66 -5.51
CA THR A 173 -6.90 3.00 -5.19
C THR A 173 -8.36 3.14 -5.60
N MET A 174 -8.75 2.69 -6.81
CA MET A 174 -10.14 2.77 -7.25
C MET A 174 -11.07 1.90 -6.40
N ALA A 175 -10.63 0.70 -6.00
CA ALA A 175 -11.39 -0.16 -5.08
C ALA A 175 -11.57 0.51 -3.70
N TYR A 176 -10.52 1.14 -3.18
CA TYR A 176 -10.59 1.93 -1.95
C TYR A 176 -11.56 3.11 -2.06
N LEU A 177 -11.52 3.86 -3.15
CA LEU A 177 -12.42 5.00 -3.35
C LEU A 177 -13.89 4.56 -3.45
N ALA A 178 -14.18 3.45 -4.14
CA ALA A 178 -15.52 2.88 -4.19
C ALA A 178 -16.04 2.49 -2.80
N TYR A 179 -15.20 1.82 -2.01
CA TYR A 179 -15.49 1.49 -0.61
C TYR A 179 -15.72 2.74 0.26
N ASN A 180 -14.83 3.73 0.16
CA ASN A 180 -14.88 4.93 0.98
C ASN A 180 -16.11 5.79 0.66
N HIS A 181 -16.49 5.89 -0.61
CA HIS A 181 -17.67 6.64 -1.06
C HIS A 181 -18.98 6.15 -0.42
N LEU A 182 -19.09 4.85 -0.12
CA LEU A 182 -20.28 4.28 0.54
C LEU A 182 -20.42 4.72 2.01
N GLN A 183 -19.36 5.28 2.60
CA GLN A 183 -19.32 5.77 3.97
C GLN A 183 -19.36 7.31 4.04
N ASP A 184 -19.51 8.00 2.92
CA ASP A 184 -19.55 9.46 2.88
C ASP A 184 -20.68 10.01 3.77
N GLY A 185 -20.35 11.01 4.58
CA GLY A 185 -21.29 11.62 5.54
C GLY A 185 -21.58 10.77 6.78
N SER A 186 -20.95 9.60 6.93
CA SER A 186 -21.05 8.81 8.16
C SER A 186 -20.34 9.49 9.33
N VAL A 187 -20.84 9.22 10.54
CA VAL A 187 -20.21 9.62 11.80
C VAL A 187 -19.91 8.39 12.63
N SER A 188 -18.88 8.46 13.45
CA SER A 188 -18.54 7.42 14.40
C SER A 188 -18.17 8.00 15.75
N SER A 189 -18.31 7.18 16.79
CA SER A 189 -17.87 7.54 18.15
C SER A 189 -16.56 6.84 18.46
N SER A 190 -15.62 7.58 19.03
CA SER A 190 -14.35 7.01 19.49
C SER A 190 -14.60 6.01 20.62
N LEU A 191 -13.94 4.86 20.54
CA LEU A 191 -13.95 3.86 21.61
C LEU A 191 -12.94 4.23 22.70
N LYS A 192 -13.18 3.72 23.92
CA LYS A 192 -12.18 3.79 25.00
C LYS A 192 -10.96 2.96 24.62
N ALA A 193 -9.78 3.38 25.09
CA ALA A 193 -8.55 2.65 24.88
C ALA A 193 -8.48 1.48 25.88
N GLU A 194 -8.83 0.28 25.42
CA GLU A 194 -8.94 -0.92 26.25
C GLU A 194 -8.34 -2.12 25.50
N ALA A 195 -7.76 -3.07 26.25
CA ALA A 195 -7.09 -4.25 25.72
C ALA A 195 -7.99 -5.09 24.79
N MET A 196 -9.30 -5.12 25.07
CA MET A 196 -10.28 -5.93 24.31
C MET A 196 -10.40 -5.55 22.83
N TYR A 197 -9.88 -4.39 22.42
CA TYR A 197 -9.89 -3.95 21.03
C TYR A 197 -8.63 -4.34 20.26
N CYS A 198 -7.61 -4.86 20.95
CA CYS A 198 -6.40 -5.39 20.35
C CYS A 198 -6.56 -6.87 19.96
N GLU A 199 -5.93 -7.24 18.84
CA GLU A 199 -5.83 -8.61 18.31
C GLU A 199 -4.60 -9.37 18.85
#